data_AF-A0A0T8U6N6-F1
#
_entry.id   AF-A0A0T8U6N6-F1
#
_cell.length_a   1.000
_cell.length_b   1.000
_cell.length_c   1.000
_cell.angle_alpha   90.00
_cell.angle_beta   90.00
_cell.angle_gamma   90.00
#
_symmetry.space_group_name_H-M   'P 1'
#
loop_
_entity.id
_entity.type
_entity.pdbx_description
1 polymer ?
#
loop_
_entity_poly.entity_id
_entity_poly.type
_entity_poly.pdbx_seq_one_letter_code
_entity_poly.pdbx_strand_id
1 'polypeptide(L)' 'MGDTLAGMIAGFAGQFRQASLYECVTVATHLHSAIAQELAQEQYVVLPTEISNCIPKVMKIICQQERVSKDKLV' A
#
# COMPACT_ATOMS: atom_id res chain seq x y z
N MET A 1 13.11 -7.09 0.14
CA MET A 1 11.82 -6.89 0.84
C MET A 1 11.91 -5.74 1.84
N GLY A 2 12.81 -5.83 2.83
CA GLY A 2 12.95 -4.79 3.87
C GLY A 2 13.17 -3.37 3.35
N ASP A 3 14.04 -3.17 2.35
CA ASP A 3 14.32 -1.84 1.80
C ASP A 3 13.09 -1.18 1.14
N THR A 4 12.32 -1.97 0.38
CA THR A 4 11.04 -1.51 -0.21
C THR A 4 10.07 -1.11 0.89
N LEU A 5 9.92 -1.94 1.93
CA LEU A 5 9.05 -1.62 3.07
C LEU A 5 9.51 -0.36 3.82
N ALA A 6 10.82 -0.21 4.05
CA ALA A 6 11.37 0.98 4.70
C ALA A 6 11.09 2.25 3.88
N GLY A 7 11.25 2.19 2.56
CA GLY A 7 10.89 3.28 1.64
C GLY A 7 9.40 3.61 1.67
N MET A 8 8.53 2.59 1.72
CA MET A 8 7.09 2.78 1.86
C MET A 8 6.73 3.46 3.19
N ILE A 9 7.27 2.99 4.31
CA ILE A 9 7.05 3.61 5.63
C ILE A 9 7.49 5.08 5.63
N ALA A 10 8.68 5.37 5.08
CA ALA A 10 9.17 6.74 4.97
C ALA A 10 8.24 7.62 4.10
N GLY A 11 7.77 7.10 2.97
CA GLY A 11 6.81 7.80 2.11
C GLY A 11 5.48 8.09 2.82
N PHE A 12 4.90 7.10 3.50
CA PHE A 12 3.65 7.24 4.25
C PHE A 12 3.80 8.26 5.39
N ALA A 13 4.85 8.13 6.21
CA ALA A 13 5.11 9.07 7.30
C ALA A 13 5.36 10.51 6.80
N GLY A 14 5.97 10.68 5.62
CA GLY A 14 6.23 11.99 5.02
C GLY A 14 4.97 12.67 4.44
N GLN A 15 4.04 11.88 3.90
CA GLN A 15 2.85 12.38 3.20
C GLN A 15 1.63 12.54 4.11
N PHE A 16 1.37 11.59 5.01
CA PHE A 16 0.15 11.55 5.83
C PHE A 16 0.37 12.13 7.22
N ARG A 17 0.67 13.43 7.30
CA ARG A 17 1.02 14.11 8.57
C ARG A 17 -0.11 14.17 9.60
N GLN A 18 -1.36 13.97 9.17
CA GLN A 18 -2.51 13.92 10.07
C GLN A 18 -2.67 12.55 10.74
N ALA A 19 -2.04 11.50 10.21
CA ALA A 19 -2.04 10.16 10.78
C ALA A 19 -0.88 9.99 11.77
N SER A 20 -1.09 9.16 12.78
CA SER A 20 -0.03 8.79 13.72
C SER A 20 1.06 7.95 13.04
N LEU A 21 2.28 7.96 13.60
CA LEU A 21 3.36 7.11 13.09
C LEU A 21 2.99 5.63 13.10
N TYR A 22 2.25 5.18 14.12
CA TYR A 22 1.75 3.82 14.20
C TYR A 22 0.82 3.46 13.03
N GLU A 23 -0.13 4.35 12.69
CA GLU A 23 -1.02 4.16 11.55
C GLU A 23 -0.24 4.15 10.23
N CYS A 24 0.68 5.09 10.02
CA CYS A 24 1.54 5.13 8.82
C CYS A 24 2.34 3.85 8.63
N VAL A 25 2.98 3.34 9.69
CA VAL A 25 3.71 2.08 9.66
C VAL A 25 2.77 0.92 9.35
N THR A 26 1.65 0.83 10.06
CA THR A 26 0.68 -0.27 9.91
C THR A 26 0.13 -0.33 8.48
N VAL A 27 -0.29 0.81 7.92
CA VAL A 27 -0.83 0.87 6.55
C VAL A 27 0.25 0.55 5.52
N ALA A 28 1.47 1.09 5.66
CA ALA A 28 2.57 0.78 4.75
C ALA A 28 2.93 -0.70 4.76
N THR A 29 3.04 -1.32 5.95
CA THR A 29 3.32 -2.76 6.10
C THR A 29 2.20 -3.62 5.53
N HIS A 30 0.95 -3.24 5.78
CA HIS A 30 -0.20 -3.95 5.23
C HIS A 30 -0.22 -3.86 3.71
N LEU A 31 -0.10 -2.67 3.13
CA LEU A 31 -0.13 -2.45 1.69
C LEU A 31 1.03 -3.18 0.99
N HIS A 32 2.24 -3.12 1.55
CA HIS A 32 3.39 -3.88 1.03
C HIS A 32 3.08 -5.37 0.93
N SER A 33 2.54 -5.95 2.00
CA SER A 33 2.25 -7.38 2.09
C SER A 33 1.09 -7.78 1.18
N ALA A 34 0.06 -6.93 1.06
CA ALA A 34 -1.08 -7.17 0.17
C ALA A 34 -0.65 -7.20 -1.31
N ILE A 35 0.21 -6.26 -1.73
CA ILE A 35 0.76 -6.25 -3.10
C ILE A 35 1.62 -7.51 -3.33
N ALA A 36 2.49 -7.85 -2.37
CA ALA A 36 3.33 -9.03 -2.49
C ALA A 36 2.51 -10.32 -2.57
N GLN A 37 1.42 -10.44 -1.80
CA GLN A 37 0.54 -11.60 -1.80
C GLN A 37 -0.17 -11.79 -3.15
N GLU A 38 -0.61 -10.70 -3.76
CA GLU A 38 -1.24 -10.72 -5.09
C GLU A 38 -0.25 -11.15 -6.17
N LEU A 39 0.96 -10.56 -6.17
CA LEU A 39 2.01 -10.91 -7.13
C LEU A 39 2.47 -12.36 -6.99
N ALA A 40 2.54 -12.86 -5.76
CA ALA A 40 2.93 -14.24 -5.46
C ALA A 40 1.97 -15.31 -6.01
N GLN A 41 0.76 -14.94 -6.46
CA GLN A 41 -0.15 -15.89 -7.13
C GLN A 41 0.42 -16.38 -8.47
N GLU A 42 1.12 -15.51 -9.20
CA GLU A 42 1.63 -15.78 -10.55
C GLU A 42 3.17 -15.87 -10.60
N GLN A 43 3.85 -15.42 -9.53
CA GLN A 43 5.31 -15.32 -9.49
C GLN A 43 5.89 -16.21 -8.39
N TYR A 44 6.83 -17.08 -8.76
CA TYR A 44 7.55 -17.92 -7.78
C TYR A 44 8.36 -17.08 -6.77
N VAL A 45 8.92 -15.94 -7.22
CA VAL A 45 9.58 -14.95 -6.37
C VAL A 45 9.05 -13.57 -6.75
N VAL A 46 8.63 -12.80 -5.76
CA VAL A 46 8.19 -11.41 -5.95
C VAL A 46 9.39 -10.48 -5.86
N LEU A 47 9.67 -9.73 -6.93
CA LEU A 47 10.76 -8.77 -6.93
C LEU A 47 10.36 -7.51 -6.13
N PRO A 48 11.24 -6.98 -5.26
CA PRO A 48 10.94 -5.78 -4.47
C PRO A 48 10.56 -4.55 -5.30
N THR A 49 11.10 -4.42 -6.51
CA THR A 49 10.82 -3.32 -7.45
C THR A 49 9.44 -3.44 -8.09
N GLU A 50 8.91 -4.65 -8.25
CA GLU A 50 7.54 -4.87 -8.77
C GLU A 50 6.50 -4.41 -7.75
N ILE A 51 6.74 -4.67 -6.46
CA ILE A 51 5.92 -4.11 -5.38
C ILE A 51 5.87 -2.59 -5.51
N SER A 52 7.03 -1.93 -5.62
CA SER A 52 7.12 -0.47 -5.77
C SER A 52 6.34 0.05 -6.97
N ASN A 53 6.40 -0.64 -8.10
CA ASN A 53 5.69 -0.26 -9.33
C ASN A 53 4.17 -0.36 -9.19
N CYS A 54 3.65 -1.27 -8.35
CA CYS A 54 2.23 -1.43 -8.12
C CYS A 54 1.62 -0.39 -7.18
N ILE A 55 2.41 0.26 -6.32
CA ILE A 55 1.93 1.17 -5.27
C ILE A 55 0.93 2.22 -5.79
N PRO A 56 1.22 3.02 -6.84
CA PRO A 56 0.31 4.09 -7.26
C PRO A 56 -1.05 3.57 -7.74
N LYS A 57 -1.05 2.43 -8.45
CA LYS A 57 -2.27 1.80 -8.96
C LYS A 57 -3.15 1.31 -7.81
N VAL A 58 -2.56 0.59 -6.86
CA VAL A 58 -3.30 -0.01 -5.73
C VAL A 58 -3.83 1.08 -4.79
N MET A 59 -3.04 2.09 -4.46
CA MET A 59 -3.51 3.23 -3.66
C MET A 59 -4.68 3.95 -4.32
N LYS A 60 -4.65 4.13 -5.65
CA LYS A 60 -5.76 4.74 -6.40
C LYS A 60 -7.03 3.89 -6.30
N ILE A 61 -6.92 2.56 -6.42
CA ILE A 61 -8.06 1.65 -6.29
C ILE A 61 -8.69 1.77 -4.90
N ILE A 62 -7.89 1.73 -3.83
CA ILE A 62 -8.37 1.88 -2.45
C ILE A 62 -9.12 3.20 -2.27
N CYS A 63 -8.54 4.32 -2.73
CA CYS A 63 -9.16 5.64 -2.66
C CYS A 63 -10.48 5.74 -3.46
N GLN A 64 -10.61 5.00 -4.56
CA GLN A 64 -11.83 4.99 -5.37
C GLN A 64 -12.92 4.10 -4.75
N GLN A 65 -12.54 2.94 -4.20
CA GLN A 65 -13.46 2.03 -3.51
C GLN A 65 -14.09 2.69 -2.28
N GLU A 66 -13.31 3.46 -1.51
CA GLU A 66 -13.79 4.31 -0.42
C GLU A 66 -14.92 5.27 -0.87
N ARG A 67 -14.78 5.90 -2.04
CA ARG A 67 -15.79 6.83 -2.57
C ARG A 67 -17.07 6.11 -2.95
N VAL A 68 -16.96 4.98 -3.65
CA VAL A 68 -18.12 4.18 -4.05
C VAL A 68 -18.87 3.61 -2.85
N SER A 69 -18.17 3.19 -1.79
CA SER A 69 -18.83 2.75 -0.55
C SER A 69 -19.60 3.87 0.14
N LYS A 70 -19.05 5.09 0.17
CA LYS A 70 -19.74 6.26 0.75
C LYS A 70 -20.96 6.67 -0.08
N ASP A 71 -20.88 6.62 -1.40
CA ASP A 71 -21.99 6.96 -2.30
C ASP A 71 -23.15 5.94 -2.26
N LYS A 72 -22.90 4.70 -1.79
CA LYS A 72 -23.96 3.68 -1.58
C LYS A 72 -24.68 3.81 -0.23
N LEU A 73 -24.16 4.64 0.67
CA LEU A 73 -24.67 4.86 2.03
C LEU A 73 -25.46 6.17 2.16
N VAL A 74 -25.59 6.94 1.07
CA VAL A 74 -26.39 8.17 0.93
C VAL A 74 -27.51 7.90 -0.06
#